data_AF-A0A7R6WSJ0-F1
#
_entry.id   AF-A0A7R6WSJ0-F1
#
_cell.length_a   1.000
_cell.length_b   1.000
_cell.length_c   1.000
_cell.angle_alpha   90.00
_cell.angle_beta   90.00
_cell.angle_gamma   90.00
#
_symmetry.space_group_name_H-M   'P 1'
#
loop_
_entity.id
_entity.type
_entity.pdbx_description
1 polymer ?
#
loop_
_entity_poly.entity_id
_entity_poly.type
_entity_poly.pdbx_seq_one_letter_code
_entity_poly.pdbx_strand_id
1 'polypeptide(L)'
;MVEIAPSFWLSPGSRPASARALMKDDGRISSKGGIRASCLDSHVFDLRPKGIIKMLDLVRPIYRNTATYGHFGREEPEFTWEKTDRAADLLREAGPAAA
;
A
#
# COMPACT_ATOMS: atom_id res chain seq x y z
N MET A 1 -6.63 3.41 27.97
CA MET A 1 -5.23 2.98 28.11
C MET A 1 -5.00 1.93 27.04
N VAL A 2 -4.39 2.31 25.91
CA VAL A 2 -4.14 1.39 24.78
C VAL A 2 -2.71 0.90 24.93
N GLU A 3 -2.58 -0.40 25.21
CA GLU A 3 -1.30 -1.10 25.35
C GLU A 3 -0.85 -1.53 23.96
N ILE A 4 0.26 -0.95 23.46
CA ILE A 4 0.90 -1.38 22.22
C ILE A 4 2.03 -2.33 22.60
N ALA A 5 1.82 -3.64 22.38
CA ALA A 5 2.85 -4.64 22.59
C ALA A 5 4.04 -4.41 21.63
N PRO A 6 5.29 -4.33 22.12
CA PRO A 6 6.44 -3.86 21.34
C PRO A 6 7.07 -4.89 20.39
N SER A 7 6.44 -6.04 20.14
CA SER A 7 7.13 -7.21 19.60
C SER A 7 6.96 -7.48 18.09
N PHE A 8 6.24 -6.64 17.34
CA PHE A 8 5.80 -7.01 15.98
C PHE A 8 6.87 -6.87 14.88
N TRP A 9 8.02 -6.25 15.14
CA TRP A 9 9.01 -5.91 14.11
C TRP A 9 10.47 -6.26 14.48
N LEU A 10 10.82 -7.53 14.64
CA LEU A 10 12.21 -7.91 14.95
C LEU A 10 12.66 -9.14 14.16
N SER A 11 12.74 -9.04 12.82
CA SER A 11 13.62 -9.90 12.00
C SER A 11 13.88 -9.27 10.63
N PRO A 12 15.16 -9.07 10.22
CA PRO A 12 15.50 -8.59 8.88
C PRO A 12 14.96 -9.55 7.82
N GLY A 13 13.99 -9.08 7.01
CA GLY A 13 13.39 -9.86 5.93
C GLY A 13 12.00 -10.46 6.22
N SER A 14 11.44 -10.24 7.42
CA SER A 14 10.10 -10.73 7.76
C SER A 14 9.02 -10.07 6.89
N ARG A 15 8.10 -10.89 6.36
CA ARG A 15 6.86 -10.43 5.73
C ARG A 15 5.87 -9.96 6.81
N PRO A 16 4.95 -9.03 6.51
CA PRO A 16 3.87 -8.71 7.43
C PRO A 16 3.05 -9.98 7.77
N ALA A 17 2.68 -10.16 9.03
CA ALA A 17 1.93 -11.36 9.46
C ALA A 17 0.52 -11.43 8.85
N SER A 18 -0.06 -10.29 8.48
CA SER A 18 -1.29 -10.20 7.70
C SER A 18 -1.40 -8.84 7.01
N ALA A 19 -2.05 -8.81 5.85
CA ALA A 19 -2.50 -7.60 5.18
C ALA A 19 -4.01 -7.75 4.91
N ARG A 20 -4.82 -6.77 5.35
CA ARG A 20 -6.27 -6.79 5.15
C ARG A 20 -6.71 -5.49 4.51
N ALA A 21 -7.22 -5.58 3.28
CA ALA A 21 -7.96 -4.50 2.66
C ALA A 21 -9.44 -4.62 3.04
N LEU A 22 -10.02 -3.52 3.55
CA LEU A 22 -11.45 -3.39 3.81
C LEU A 22 -12.02 -2.41 2.80
N MET A 23 -12.68 -2.92 1.77
CA MET A 23 -13.52 -2.10 0.89
C MET A 23 -14.89 -1.93 1.55
N LYS A 24 -15.42 -0.71 1.54
CA LYS A 24 -16.86 -0.50 1.72
C LYS A 24 -17.54 -0.94 0.43
N ASP A 25 -18.61 -1.72 0.52
CA ASP A 25 -19.40 -2.10 -0.64
C ASP A 25 -20.08 -0.85 -1.25
N ASP A 26 -19.43 -0.24 -2.23
CA ASP A 26 -19.95 0.89 -3.00
C ASP A 26 -20.70 0.41 -4.27
N GLY A 27 -20.91 -0.90 -4.40
CA GLY A 27 -21.70 -1.54 -5.46
C GLY A 27 -20.98 -1.68 -6.80
N ARG A 28 -19.69 -1.33 -6.91
CA ARG A 28 -18.95 -1.40 -8.18
C ARG A 28 -18.21 -2.71 -8.45
N ILE A 29 -18.21 -3.64 -7.50
CA ILE A 29 -17.54 -4.94 -7.65
C ILE A 29 -18.50 -6.10 -7.31
N SER A 30 -18.78 -6.94 -8.29
CA SER A 30 -19.49 -8.21 -8.08
C SER A 30 -18.65 -9.13 -7.19
N SER A 31 -19.29 -9.93 -6.33
CA SER A 31 -18.68 -10.74 -5.26
C SER A 31 -17.60 -11.76 -5.68
N LYS A 32 -17.26 -11.81 -6.98
CA LYS A 32 -16.20 -12.63 -7.57
C LYS A 32 -15.07 -11.83 -8.26
N GLY A 33 -15.15 -10.49 -8.31
CA GLY A 33 -14.20 -9.60 -9.01
C GLY A 33 -13.66 -8.47 -8.12
N GLY A 34 -13.26 -8.79 -6.89
CA GLY A 34 -12.60 -7.85 -5.98
C GLY A 34 -11.08 -8.03 -5.98
N ILE A 35 -10.34 -6.95 -5.75
CA ILE A 35 -8.91 -6.99 -5.40
C ILE A 35 -8.77 -7.84 -4.13
N ARG A 36 -8.42 -9.12 -4.27
CA ARG A 36 -8.27 -10.03 -3.12
C ARG A 36 -7.08 -9.55 -2.29
N ALA A 37 -7.17 -9.60 -0.96
CA ALA A 37 -6.02 -9.25 -0.10
C ALA A 37 -4.73 -10.01 -0.48
N SER A 38 -4.88 -11.21 -1.07
CA SER A 38 -3.79 -11.99 -1.63
C SER A 38 -3.07 -11.34 -2.81
N CYS A 39 -3.73 -10.53 -3.66
CA CYS A 39 -3.06 -9.86 -4.79
C CYS A 39 -2.25 -8.62 -4.37
N LEU A 40 -2.42 -8.13 -3.14
CA LEU A 40 -1.53 -7.13 -2.56
C LEU A 40 -0.19 -7.74 -2.11
N ASP A 41 -0.17 -9.01 -1.72
CA ASP A 41 1.03 -9.69 -1.17
C ASP A 41 1.86 -10.43 -2.24
N SER A 42 1.24 -10.80 -3.38
CA SER A 42 1.89 -11.74 -4.30
C SER A 42 2.89 -11.10 -5.27
N HIS A 43 2.56 -10.00 -5.99
CA HIS A 43 3.46 -9.48 -7.04
C HIS A 43 3.47 -7.96 -7.27
N VAL A 44 2.42 -7.23 -6.88
CA VAL A 44 2.30 -5.80 -7.23
C VAL A 44 2.93 -4.87 -6.19
N PHE A 45 2.90 -5.23 -4.90
CA PHE A 45 3.48 -4.43 -3.81
C PHE A 45 4.39 -5.27 -2.92
N ASP A 46 5.65 -4.86 -2.76
CA ASP A 46 6.56 -5.45 -1.77
C ASP A 46 6.40 -4.74 -0.43
N LEU A 47 5.58 -5.31 0.45
CA LEU A 47 5.25 -4.74 1.76
C LEU A 47 6.34 -4.96 2.83
N ARG A 48 7.49 -5.55 2.47
CA ARG A 48 8.64 -5.61 3.38
C ARG A 48 9.24 -4.20 3.54
N PRO A 49 9.82 -3.83 4.69
CA PRO A 49 10.38 -2.50 4.90
C PRO A 49 11.37 -2.05 3.80
N LYS A 50 12.28 -2.95 3.39
CA LYS A 50 13.24 -2.70 2.31
C LYS A 50 12.56 -2.55 0.93
N GLY A 51 11.48 -3.30 0.72
CA GLY A 51 10.65 -3.22 -0.49
C GLY A 51 9.98 -1.86 -0.62
N ILE A 52 9.34 -1.39 0.46
CA ILE A 52 8.69 -0.07 0.54
C ILE A 52 9.69 1.05 0.26
N ILE A 53 10.85 1.03 0.94
CA ILE A 53 11.90 2.04 0.75
C ILE A 53 12.33 2.14 -0.71
N LYS A 54 12.52 1.00 -1.38
CA LYS A 54 12.92 0.94 -2.79
C LYS A 54 11.79 1.37 -3.72
N MET A 55 10.57 0.91 -3.46
CA MET A 55 9.39 1.18 -4.28
C MET A 55 9.03 2.67 -4.30
N LEU A 56 9.14 3.33 -3.15
CA LEU A 56 8.79 4.73 -2.98
C LEU A 56 10.01 5.66 -3.05
N ASP A 57 11.21 5.14 -3.32
CA ASP A 57 12.45 5.91 -3.38
C ASP A 57 12.63 6.86 -2.18
N LEU A 58 12.59 6.28 -0.96
CA LEU A 58 12.48 7.04 0.29
C LEU A 58 13.83 7.51 0.85
N VAL A 59 14.96 7.03 0.33
CA VAL A 59 16.30 7.42 0.84
C VAL A 59 16.74 8.74 0.20
N ARG A 60 15.93 9.79 0.40
CA ARG A 60 16.13 11.13 -0.14
C ARG A 60 15.67 12.18 0.88
N PRO A 61 16.19 13.42 0.83
CA PRO A 61 15.78 14.49 1.75
C PRO A 61 14.43 15.12 1.36
N ILE A 62 13.35 14.32 1.34
CA ILE A 62 12.01 14.72 0.88
C ILE A 62 11.03 15.09 1.99
N TYR A 63 11.39 14.83 3.26
CA TYR A 63 10.43 14.85 4.37
C TYR A 63 10.04 16.25 4.86
N ARG A 64 10.83 17.28 4.55
CA ARG A 64 10.59 18.65 5.05
C ARG A 64 9.21 19.17 4.65
N ASN A 65 8.77 18.89 3.42
CA ASN A 65 7.48 19.37 2.88
C ASN A 65 6.28 18.63 3.50
N THR A 66 6.50 17.50 4.16
CA THR A 66 5.45 16.73 4.85
C THR A 66 5.15 17.25 6.25
N ALA A 67 6.03 18.09 6.83
CA ALA A 67 5.89 18.61 8.19
C ALA A 67 4.77 19.66 8.35
N THR A 68 4.18 20.12 7.25
CA THR A 68 3.11 21.10 7.20
C THR A 68 2.03 20.65 6.22
N TYR A 69 0.77 20.98 6.51
CA TYR A 69 -0.38 20.69 5.62
C TYR A 69 -0.66 19.21 5.37
N GLY A 70 -0.12 18.32 6.22
CA GLY A 70 -0.38 16.88 6.18
C GLY A 70 0.51 16.09 5.21
N HIS A 71 0.49 14.76 5.40
CA HIS A 71 1.34 13.81 4.67
C HIS A 71 0.68 13.25 3.39
N PHE A 72 -0.65 13.29 3.30
CA PHE A 72 -1.44 12.61 2.26
C PHE A 72 -2.36 13.57 1.51
N GLY A 73 -2.79 13.20 0.31
CA GLY A 73 -3.75 13.95 -0.51
C GLY A 73 -3.14 15.18 -1.20
N ARG A 74 -1.82 15.19 -1.37
CA ARG A 74 -1.07 16.28 -2.02
C ARG A 74 -0.21 15.70 -3.13
N GLU A 75 -0.46 16.12 -4.37
CA GLU A 75 0.29 15.65 -5.53
C GLU A 75 1.59 16.46 -5.72
N GLU A 76 2.55 16.27 -4.81
CA GLU A 76 3.90 16.84 -4.95
C GLU A 76 4.83 15.83 -5.65
N PRO A 77 5.80 16.27 -6.49
CA PRO A 77 6.74 15.37 -7.16
C PRO A 77 7.52 14.46 -6.21
N GLU A 78 7.79 14.93 -5.00
CA GLU A 78 8.50 14.23 -3.94
C GLU A 78 7.66 13.14 -3.27
N PHE A 79 6.33 13.25 -3.29
CA PHE A 79 5.41 12.36 -2.59
C PHE A 79 5.06 11.16 -3.49
N THR A 80 6.03 10.28 -3.63
CA THR A 80 5.93 9.06 -4.44
C THR A 80 4.80 8.13 -4.01
N TRP A 81 4.33 8.20 -2.77
CA TRP A 81 3.22 7.41 -2.25
C TRP A 81 1.84 7.87 -2.74
N GLU A 82 1.72 9.08 -3.26
CA GLU A 82 0.47 9.59 -3.86
C GLU A 82 0.34 9.21 -5.35
N LYS A 83 1.41 8.65 -5.96
CA LYS A 83 1.37 8.21 -7.35
C LYS A 83 0.47 6.99 -7.52
N THR A 84 -0.35 7.00 -8.57
CA THR A 84 -1.28 5.92 -8.93
C THR A 84 -0.78 5.07 -10.11
N ASP A 85 0.54 5.06 -10.33
CA ASP A 85 1.21 4.36 -11.42
C ASP A 85 0.97 2.84 -11.43
N ARG A 86 0.75 2.23 -10.26
CA ARG A 86 0.46 0.80 -10.10
C ARG A 86 -1.01 0.41 -10.22
N ALA A 87 -1.91 1.36 -10.50
CA ALA A 87 -3.34 1.07 -10.63
C ALA A 87 -3.64 0.11 -11.80
N ALA A 88 -2.92 0.26 -12.92
CA ALA A 88 -3.06 -0.63 -14.07
C ALA A 88 -2.56 -2.05 -13.78
N ASP A 89 -1.47 -2.19 -13.02
CA ASP A 89 -0.93 -3.49 -12.61
C ASP A 89 -1.88 -4.21 -11.66
N LEU A 90 -2.50 -3.47 -10.72
CA LEU A 90 -3.55 -3.99 -9.85
C LEU A 90 -4.77 -4.47 -10.63
N LEU A 91 -5.23 -3.71 -11.63
CA LEU A 91 -6.38 -4.10 -12.45
C LEU A 91 -6.08 -5.37 -13.25
N ARG A 92 -4.86 -5.49 -13.79
CA ARG A 92 -4.41 -6.68 -14.51
C ARG A 92 -4.42 -7.92 -13.63
N GLU A 93 -3.95 -7.80 -12.39
CA GLU A 93 -3.89 -8.91 -11.43
C GLU A 93 -5.27 -9.26 -10.85
N ALA A 94 -6.14 -8.27 -10.67
CA ALA A 94 -7.51 -8.48 -10.16
C ALA A 94 -8.43 -9.15 -11.19
N GLY A 95 -8.07 -9.10 -12.48
CA GLY A 95 -8.92 -9.55 -13.59
C GLY A 95 -10.04 -8.54 -13.92
N PRO A 96 -10.74 -8.71 -15.06
CA PRO A 96 -11.80 -7.79 -15.46
C PRO A 96 -12.95 -7.81 -14.44
N ALA A 97 -13.45 -6.61 -14.09
CA ALA A 97 -14.71 -6.49 -13.37
C ALA A 97 -15.81 -7.12 -14.24
N ALA A 98 -16.40 -8.21 -13.76
CA ALA A 98 -17.48 -8.88 -14.45
C ALA A 98 -18.61 -7.87 -14.74
N ALA A 99 -18.92 -7.68 -16.02
CA ALA A 99 -20.01 -6.86 -16.52
C ALA A 99 -21.38 -7.45 -16.15
#